data_AF-A0A326QKB1-F1
#
_entry.id   AF-A0A326QKB1-F1
#
_cell.length_a   1.000
_cell.length_b   1.000
_cell.length_c   1.000
_cell.angle_alpha   90.00
_cell.angle_beta   90.00
_cell.angle_gamma   90.00
#
_symmetry.space_group_name_H-M   'P 1'
#
loop_
_entity.id
_entity.type
_entity.pdbx_description
1 polymer ?
#
loop_
_entity_poly.entity_id
_entity_poly.type
_entity_poly.pdbx_seq_one_letter_code
_entity_poly.pdbx_strand_id
1 'polypeptide(L)' 'MTPNAPPPSGESSPLRRELPWLVAEVVLLVVLLNANAPELWFWLVVLLVVLAYRIERFVSSGER' A
#
# COMPACT_ATOMS: atom_id res chain seq x y z
N MET A 1 38.74 -16.99 -19.76
CA MET A 1 37.48 -16.26 -19.99
C MET A 1 36.33 -17.03 -19.36
N THR A 2 35.89 -16.64 -18.16
CA THR A 2 34.61 -17.10 -17.60
C THR A 2 33.55 -16.08 -17.99
N PRO A 3 32.44 -16.46 -18.63
CA PRO A 3 31.38 -15.50 -18.95
C PRO A 3 30.83 -14.93 -17.65
N ASN A 4 30.91 -13.61 -17.50
CA ASN A 4 30.27 -12.87 -16.41
C ASN A 4 28.77 -13.19 -16.46
N ALA A 5 28.31 -14.04 -15.56
CA ALA A 5 26.89 -14.26 -15.37
C ALA A 5 26.27 -12.92 -14.92
N PRO A 6 25.17 -12.45 -15.55
CA PRO A 6 24.47 -11.27 -15.07
C PRO A 6 23.97 -11.54 -13.63
N PRO A 7 23.97 -10.51 -12.75
CA PRO A 7 23.46 -10.68 -11.39
C PRO A 7 21.99 -11.15 -11.44
N PRO A 8 21.52 -11.95 -10.47
CA PRO A 8 20.11 -12.29 -10.39
C PRO A 8 19.33 -10.99 -10.29
N SER A 9 18.61 -10.64 -11.35
CA SER A 9 17.65 -9.55 -11.38
C SER A 9 16.51 -9.95 -10.47
N GLY A 10 16.72 -9.80 -9.16
CA GLY A 10 15.71 -9.86 -8.13
C GLY A 10 14.84 -8.63 -8.26
N GLU A 11 14.08 -8.56 -9.34
CA GLU A 11 13.03 -7.58 -9.56
C GLU A 11 12.05 -7.81 -8.41
N SER A 12 12.15 -6.96 -7.38
CA SER A 12 11.17 -6.94 -6.31
C SER A 12 9.83 -6.65 -6.96
N SER A 13 9.07 -7.71 -7.21
CA SER A 13 7.82 -7.67 -7.94
C SER A 13 6.96 -6.55 -7.36
N PRO A 14 6.33 -5.68 -8.18
CA PRO A 14 5.55 -4.54 -7.70
C PRO A 14 4.51 -4.96 -6.66
N LEU A 15 4.00 -6.19 -6.75
CA LEU A 15 3.14 -6.83 -5.75
C LEU A 15 3.71 -6.81 -4.33
N ARG A 16 5.01 -7.07 -4.15
CA ARG A 16 5.67 -7.10 -2.83
C ARG A 16 5.78 -5.71 -2.21
N ARG A 17 5.79 -4.67 -3.04
CA ARG A 17 5.80 -3.26 -2.63
C ARG A 17 4.41 -2.77 -2.26
N GLU A 18 3.37 -3.32 -2.89
CA GLU A 18 1.97 -2.95 -2.66
C GLU A 18 1.27 -3.80 -1.58
N LEU A 19 1.75 -5.02 -1.33
CA LEU A 19 1.26 -5.92 -0.28
C LEU A 19 1.07 -5.25 1.09
N PRO A 20 2.05 -4.51 1.65
CA PRO A 20 1.87 -3.89 2.96
C PRO A 20 0.80 -2.79 2.97
N TRP A 21 0.57 -2.11 1.85
CA TRP A 21 -0.50 -1.12 1.72
C TRP A 21 -1.88 -1.78 1.70
N LEU A 22 -2.01 -2.87 0.92
CA LEU A 22 -3.25 -3.66 0.89
C LEU A 22 -3.57 -4.27 2.26
N VAL A 23 -2.56 -4.77 2.98
CA VAL A 23 -2.76 -5.29 4.34
C VAL A 23 -3.24 -4.18 5.28
N ALA A 24 -2.67 -2.98 5.20
CA ALA A 24 -3.12 -1.85 6.02
C ALA A 24 -4.57 -1.46 5.71
N GLU A 25 -4.97 -1.41 4.44
CA GLU A 25 -6.36 -1.14 4.03
C GLU A 25 -7.33 -2.20 4.55
N VAL A 26 -6.99 -3.48 4.43
CA VAL A 26 -7.83 -4.59 4.93
C VAL A 26 -7.95 -4.55 6.45
N VAL A 27 -6.85 -4.36 7.17
CA VAL A 27 -6.87 -4.25 8.64
C VAL A 27 -7.75 -3.07 9.06
N LEU A 28 -7.64 -1.93 8.39
CA LEU A 28 -8.41 -0.75 8.69
C LEU A 28 -9.91 -0.95 8.42
N LEU A 29 -10.27 -1.67 7.36
CA LEU A 29 -11.65 -2.07 7.08
C LEU A 29 -12.21 -3.00 8.17
N VAL A 30 -11.41 -3.95 8.66
CA VAL A 30 -11.80 -4.83 9.77
C VAL A 30 -12.05 -4.02 11.04
N VAL A 31 -11.18 -3.05 11.34
CA VAL A 31 -11.37 -2.12 12.46
C VAL A 31 -12.66 -1.32 12.28
N LEU A 32 -12.94 -0.82 11.06
CA LEU A 32 -14.15 -0.08 10.74
C LEU A 32 -15.43 -0.89 10.99
N LEU A 33 -15.42 -2.18 10.65
CA LEU A 33 -16.55 -3.08 10.88
C LEU A 33 -16.78 -3.41 12.35
N ASN A 34 -15.77 -3.23 13.21
CA ASN A 34 -15.83 -3.53 14.64
C ASN A 34 -15.94 -2.28 15.54
N ALA A 35 -15.69 -1.08 15.01
CA ALA A 35 -15.58 0.15 15.79
C ALA A 35 -16.94 0.67 16.31
N ASN A 36 -16.93 1.25 17.52
CA ASN A 36 -18.08 1.97 18.07
C ASN A 36 -18.31 3.30 17.33
N ALA A 37 -19.49 3.90 17.50
CA ALA A 37 -19.89 5.14 16.82
C ALA A 37 -18.83 6.28 16.79
N PRO A 38 -18.18 6.70 17.91
CA PRO A 38 -17.15 7.75 17.86
C PRO A 38 -15.84 7.29 17.20
N GLU A 39 -15.45 6.03 17.40
CA GLU A 39 -14.23 5.46 16.84
C GLU A 39 -14.36 5.21 15.34
N LEU A 40 -15.56 4.86 14.87
CA LEU A 40 -15.87 4.61 13.46
C LEU A 40 -15.51 5.82 12.60
N TRP A 41 -15.95 7.02 13.00
CA TRP A 41 -15.64 8.25 12.26
C TRP A 41 -14.15 8.55 12.24
N PHE A 42 -13.46 8.34 13.36
CA PHE A 42 -12.01 8.51 13.44
C PHE A 42 -11.30 7.57 12.45
N TRP A 43 -11.62 6.29 12.48
CA TRP A 43 -11.01 5.29 11.60
C TRP A 43 -11.39 5.49 10.12
N LEU A 44 -12.59 6.01 9.84
CA LEU A 44 -13.02 6.37 8.49
C LEU A 44 -12.17 7.51 7.93
N VAL A 45 -11.90 8.54 8.74
CA VAL A 45 -11.00 9.63 8.34
C VAL A 45 -9.57 9.12 8.12
N VAL A 46 -9.06 8.25 8.98
CA VAL A 46 -7.74 7.61 8.78
C VAL A 46 -7.71 6.84 7.47
N LEU A 47 -8.77 6.07 7.16
CA LEU A 47 -8.89 5.33 5.90
C LEU A 47 -8.87 6.26 4.69
N LEU A 48 -9.59 7.38 4.76
CA LEU A 48 -9.58 8.39 3.70
C LEU A 48 -8.20 9.01 3.50
N VAL A 49 -7.48 9.34 4.57
CA VAL A 49 -6.12 9.91 4.49
C VAL A 49 -5.14 8.92 3.87
N VAL A 50 -5.18 7.66 4.30
CA VAL A 50 -4.33 6.58 3.76
C VAL A 50 -4.64 6.37 2.27
N LEU A 51 -5.92 6.34 1.91
CA LEU A 51 -6.35 6.15 0.52
C LEU A 51 -5.98 7.34 -0.38
N ALA A 52 -6.15 8.58 0.12
CA ALA A 52 -5.73 9.78 -0.59
C ALA A 52 -4.21 9.78 -0.84
N TYR A 53 -3.40 9.47 0.18
CA TYR A 53 -1.96 9.35 0.02
C TYR A 53 -1.57 8.27 -1.00
N ARG A 54 -2.28 7.14 -1.00
CA ARG A 54 -2.07 6.06 -1.96
C ARG A 54 -2.34 6.55 -3.39
N ILE A 55 -3.43 7.27 -3.62
CA ILE A 55 -3.77 7.86 -4.92
C ILE A 55 -2.72 8.89 -5.36
N GLU A 56 -2.33 9.81 -4.49
CA GLU A 56 -1.26 10.80 -4.75
C GLU A 56 0.04 10.13 -5.19
N ARG A 57 0.43 9.05 -4.49
CA ARG A 57 1.61 8.26 -4.83
C ARG A 57 1.51 7.60 -6.21
N PHE A 58 0.33 7.12 -6.59
CA PHE A 58 0.11 6.52 -7.91
C PHE A 58 0.14 7.57 -9.02
N VAL A 59 -0.54 8.70 -8.84
CA VAL A 59 -0.55 9.81 -9.80
C VAL A 59 0.87 10.36 -9.99
N SER A 60 1.62 10.58 -8.90
CA SER A 60 3.03 11.02 -8.97
C SER A 60 3.98 10.02 -9.63
N SER A 61 3.60 8.73 -9.69
CA SER A 61 4.39 7.71 -10.39
C SER A 61 4.08 7.65 -11.89
N GLY A 62 2.93 8.15 -12.34
CA GLY A 62 2.51 8.19 -13.75
C GLY A 62 2.99 9.42 -14.53
N GLU A 63 3.40 10.48 -13.84
CA GLU A 63 3.87 11.74 -14.45
C GLU A 63 5.41 11.76 -14.70
N ARG A 64 6.03 10.59 -14.93
CA ARG A 64 7.46 10.47 -15.26
C ARG A 64 7.70 9.72 -16.56
#